data_AF-A0A832HFR2-F1
#
_entry.id   AF-A0A832HFR2-F1
#
_cell.length_a   1.000
_cell.length_b   1.000
_cell.length_c   1.000
_cell.angle_alpha   90.00
_cell.angle_beta   90.00
_cell.angle_gamma   90.00
#
_symmetry.space_group_name_H-M   'P 1'
#
loop_
_entity.id
_entity.type
_entity.pdbx_description
1 polymer ?
#
loop_
_entity_poly.entity_id
_entity_poly.type
_entity_poly.pdbx_seq_one_letter_code
_entity_poly.pdbx_strand_id
1 'polypeptide(L)'
;MTNTRKHRRGFSLLECILLVLILGIVGAAAGRAILAAARSPAQNDRIYQLETSLISKMEQIRALPFNNVAVGSPNTTLTDSVTIYGTAYQRTVTVTLADGDGNGAADATFKRVNISCGGMSVETLISP
;
A
#
# COMPACT_ATOMS: atom_id res chain seq x y z
N MET A 1 35.34 -64.42 -20.67
CA MET A 1 34.29 -63.38 -20.82
C MET A 1 33.42 -63.39 -19.58
N THR A 2 33.71 -62.52 -18.60
CA THR A 2 32.96 -62.43 -17.33
C THR A 2 31.80 -61.46 -17.51
N ASN A 3 30.59 -62.02 -17.57
CA ASN A 3 29.34 -61.28 -17.67
C ASN A 3 29.03 -60.62 -16.31
N THR A 4 29.36 -59.34 -16.16
CA THR A 4 28.94 -58.54 -14.99
C THR A 4 27.48 -58.16 -15.16
N ARG A 5 26.58 -58.93 -14.52
CA ARG A 5 25.16 -58.56 -14.40
C ARG A 5 25.06 -57.26 -13.60
N LYS A 6 24.89 -56.13 -14.29
CA LYS A 6 24.49 -54.86 -13.66
C LYS A 6 23.12 -55.06 -13.01
N HIS A 7 23.09 -55.20 -11.68
CA HIS A 7 21.85 -55.16 -10.93
C HIS A 7 21.17 -53.81 -11.14
N ARG A 8 20.00 -53.80 -11.79
CA ARG A 8 19.07 -52.68 -11.75
C ARG A 8 18.54 -52.56 -10.33
N ARG A 9 19.11 -51.65 -9.53
CA ARG A 9 18.60 -51.32 -8.20
C ARG A 9 17.31 -50.51 -8.38
N GLY A 10 16.17 -51.14 -8.13
CA GLY A 10 14.89 -50.43 -7.98
C GLY A 10 14.84 -49.72 -6.63
N PHE A 11 13.95 -48.73 -6.50
CA PHE A 11 13.71 -48.05 -5.24
C PHE A 11 13.17 -49.03 -4.19
N SER A 12 13.76 -49.03 -3.01
CA SER A 12 13.21 -49.75 -1.87
C SER A 12 11.91 -49.07 -1.41
N LEU A 13 10.96 -49.85 -0.90
CA LEU A 13 9.72 -49.31 -0.33
C LEU A 13 10.01 -48.30 0.79
N LEU A 14 11.04 -48.57 1.59
CA LEU A 14 11.48 -47.66 2.66
C LEU A 14 12.06 -46.36 2.10
N GLU A 15 12.78 -46.44 0.99
CA GLU A 15 13.35 -45.28 0.30
C GLU A 15 12.24 -44.41 -0.31
N CYS A 16 11.18 -45.03 -0.83
CA CYS A 16 10.00 -44.34 -1.34
C CYS A 16 9.21 -43.63 -0.23
N ILE A 17 8.99 -44.28 0.91
CA ILE A 17 8.33 -43.67 2.08
C ILE A 17 9.14 -42.47 2.59
N LEU A 18 10.47 -42.61 2.65
CA LEU A 18 11.36 -41.54 3.10
C LEU A 18 11.32 -40.35 2.14
N LEU A 19 11.30 -40.58 0.83
CA LEU A 19 11.14 -39.52 -0.18
C LEU A 19 9.80 -38.80 -0.04
N VAL A 20 8.69 -39.53 0.12
CA VAL A 20 7.35 -38.93 0.29
C VAL A 20 7.30 -38.08 1.56
N LEU A 21 7.93 -38.52 2.66
CA LEU A 21 7.99 -37.76 3.90
C LEU A 21 8.76 -36.45 3.72
N ILE A 22 9.92 -36.49 3.05
CA ILE A 22 10.70 -35.28 2.76
C ILE A 22 9.92 -34.32 1.85
N LEU A 23 9.30 -34.85 0.78
CA LEU A 23 8.47 -34.06 -0.14
C LEU A 23 7.27 -33.42 0.59
N GLY A 24 6.66 -34.11 1.55
CA GLY A 24 5.58 -33.56 2.36
C GLY A 24 6.01 -32.36 3.21
N ILE A 25 7.18 -32.44 3.86
CA ILE A 25 7.72 -31.34 4.66
C ILE A 25 8.06 -30.13 3.78
N VAL A 26 8.75 -30.37 2.67
CA VAL A 26 9.13 -29.31 1.72
C VAL A 26 7.90 -28.67 1.08
N GLY A 27 6.91 -29.49 0.69
CA GLY A 27 5.66 -29.04 0.10
C GLY A 27 4.84 -28.17 1.05
N ALA A 28 4.79 -28.51 2.34
CA ALA A 28 4.10 -27.70 3.35
C ALA A 28 4.74 -26.31 3.51
N ALA A 29 6.07 -26.22 3.53
CA ALA A 29 6.79 -24.96 3.60
C ALA A 29 6.59 -24.12 2.32
N ALA A 30 6.75 -24.74 1.14
CA ALA A 30 6.57 -24.09 -0.15
C ALA A 30 5.14 -23.57 -0.34
N GLY A 31 4.12 -24.34 0.08
CA GLY A 31 2.72 -23.93 0.00
C GLY A 31 2.42 -22.66 0.80
N ARG A 32 3.01 -22.51 1.99
CA ARG A 32 2.88 -21.28 2.80
C ARG A 32 3.56 -20.09 2.14
N ALA A 33 4.74 -20.29 1.56
CA ALA A 33 5.46 -19.25 0.85
C ALA A 33 4.71 -18.76 -0.41
N ILE A 34 4.15 -19.69 -1.20
CA ILE A 34 3.35 -19.36 -2.38
C ILE A 34 2.07 -18.62 -1.99
N LEU A 35 1.39 -19.03 -0.92
CA LEU A 35 0.19 -18.33 -0.43
C LEU A 35 0.50 -16.91 0.05
N ALA A 36 1.63 -16.71 0.73
CA ALA A 36 2.08 -15.39 1.14
C ALA A 36 2.42 -14.51 -0.08
N ALA A 37 3.16 -15.06 -1.05
CA ALA A 37 3.48 -14.37 -2.29
C ALA A 37 2.22 -14.00 -3.10
N ALA A 38 1.21 -14.88 -3.14
CA ALA A 38 -0.05 -14.63 -3.84
C ALA A 38 -0.89 -13.51 -3.21
N ARG A 39 -0.67 -13.18 -1.93
CA ARG A 39 -1.37 -12.06 -1.24
C ARG A 39 -0.68 -10.70 -1.47
N SER A 40 0.57 -10.69 -1.92
CA SER A 40 1.35 -9.47 -2.14
C SER A 40 0.75 -8.55 -3.23
N PRO A 41 0.31 -9.05 -4.40
CA PRO A 41 -0.33 -8.20 -5.42
C PRO A 41 -1.58 -7.48 -4.90
N ALA A 42 -2.43 -8.19 -4.14
CA ALA A 42 -3.65 -7.61 -3.58
C ALA A 42 -3.39 -6.52 -2.52
N GLN A 43 -2.23 -6.56 -1.84
CA GLN A 43 -1.80 -5.50 -0.94
C GLN A 43 -1.28 -4.29 -1.71
N ASN A 44 -0.49 -4.51 -2.77
CA ASN A 44 0.00 -3.44 -3.62
C ASN A 44 -1.15 -2.71 -4.33
N ASP A 45 -2.14 -3.43 -4.87
CA ASP A 45 -3.30 -2.82 -5.53
C ASP A 45 -4.09 -1.89 -4.59
N ARG A 46 -4.20 -2.27 -3.31
CA ARG A 46 -4.84 -1.42 -2.28
C ARG A 46 -4.06 -0.16 -2.02
N ILE A 47 -2.73 -0.25 -1.94
CA ILE A 47 -1.85 0.90 -1.73
C ILE A 47 -1.96 1.86 -2.92
N TYR A 48 -1.88 1.34 -4.15
CA TYR A 48 -2.03 2.16 -5.36
C TYR A 48 -3.40 2.85 -5.46
N GLN A 49 -4.49 2.17 -5.06
CA GLN A 49 -5.81 2.81 -5.04
C GLN A 49 -5.95 3.88 -3.97
N LEU A 50 -5.36 3.66 -2.78
CA LEU A 50 -5.32 4.68 -1.75
C LEU A 50 -4.55 5.92 -2.23
N GLU A 51 -3.39 5.72 -2.86
CA GLU A 51 -2.56 6.79 -3.40
C GLU A 51 -3.29 7.56 -4.51
N THR A 52 -3.91 6.84 -5.46
CA THR A 52 -4.72 7.45 -6.52
C THR A 52 -5.88 8.27 -5.95
N SER A 53 -6.52 7.78 -4.88
CA SER A 53 -7.60 8.53 -4.21
C SER A 53 -7.10 9.80 -3.50
N LEU A 54 -5.91 9.75 -2.89
CA LEU A 54 -5.26 10.92 -2.30
C LEU A 54 -4.92 11.96 -3.37
N ILE A 55 -4.28 11.54 -4.46
CA ILE A 55 -3.93 12.40 -5.59
C ILE A 55 -5.19 12.99 -6.22
N SER A 56 -6.21 12.18 -6.48
CA SER A 56 -7.48 12.68 -7.04
C SER A 56 -8.12 13.76 -6.16
N LYS A 57 -8.06 13.61 -4.83
CA LYS A 57 -8.58 14.64 -3.93
C LYS A 57 -7.71 15.89 -3.92
N MET A 58 -6.39 15.72 -3.99
CA MET A 58 -5.45 16.84 -4.11
C MET A 58 -5.74 17.65 -5.37
N GLU A 59 -5.95 17.00 -6.50
CA GLU A 59 -6.30 17.66 -7.76
C GLU A 59 -7.68 18.34 -7.68
N GLN A 60 -8.67 17.72 -7.04
CA GLN A 60 -9.96 18.38 -6.79
C GLN A 60 -9.80 19.67 -5.97
N ILE A 61 -8.93 19.68 -4.96
CA ILE A 61 -8.69 20.88 -4.14
C ILE A 61 -7.87 21.92 -4.92
N ARG A 62 -6.89 21.50 -5.72
CA ARG A 62 -6.14 22.39 -6.61
C ARG A 62 -7.00 23.03 -7.69
N ALA A 63 -8.04 22.35 -8.14
CA ALA A 63 -8.99 22.88 -9.10
C ALA A 63 -9.96 23.91 -8.49
N LEU A 64 -10.05 24.02 -7.15
CA LEU A 64 -10.85 25.05 -6.50
C LEU A 64 -10.15 26.41 -6.61
N PRO A 65 -10.90 27.50 -6.84
CA PRO A 65 -10.35 28.85 -6.71
C PRO A 65 -9.73 29.04 -5.32
N PHE A 66 -8.61 29.77 -5.24
CA PHE A 66 -7.89 29.97 -3.98
C PHE A 66 -8.79 30.41 -2.83
N ASN A 67 -9.74 31.33 -3.08
CA ASN A 67 -10.68 31.83 -2.08
C ASN A 67 -11.68 30.78 -1.56
N ASN A 68 -11.95 29.74 -2.35
CA ASN A 68 -12.90 28.68 -2.01
C ASN A 68 -12.24 27.51 -1.28
N VAL A 69 -10.91 27.47 -1.22
CA VAL A 69 -10.19 26.52 -0.35
C VAL A 69 -10.35 26.98 1.08
N ALA A 70 -11.26 26.34 1.81
CA ALA A 70 -11.53 26.63 3.21
C ALA A 70 -10.26 26.41 4.04
N VAL A 71 -9.70 27.51 4.53
CA VAL A 71 -8.63 27.45 5.53
C VAL A 71 -9.33 27.21 6.85
N GLY A 72 -8.96 26.15 7.54
CA GLY A 72 -9.47 25.97 8.88
C GLY A 72 -8.96 27.10 9.77
N SER A 73 -9.87 27.80 10.46
CA SER A 73 -9.56 28.25 11.82
C SER A 73 -8.91 27.05 12.54
N PRO A 74 -7.83 27.19 13.32
CA PRO A 74 -6.70 26.24 13.46
C PRO A 74 -6.97 24.73 13.66
N ASN A 75 -8.22 24.29 13.79
CA ASN A 75 -8.68 22.92 13.93
C ASN A 75 -9.80 22.50 12.94
N THR A 76 -10.03 23.19 11.82
CA THR A 76 -11.08 22.77 10.86
C THR A 76 -10.56 21.66 9.96
N THR A 77 -10.54 20.46 10.51
CA THR A 77 -10.20 19.24 9.80
C THR A 77 -11.41 18.78 8.98
N LEU A 78 -11.31 18.80 7.66
CA LEU A 78 -12.35 18.27 6.78
C LEU A 78 -12.13 16.77 6.63
N THR A 79 -13.04 15.96 7.17
CA THR A 79 -12.99 14.50 7.05
C THR A 79 -14.00 14.00 6.04
N ASP A 80 -13.58 13.04 5.23
CA ASP A 80 -14.39 12.34 4.24
C ASP A 80 -14.06 10.84 4.31
N SER A 81 -14.89 9.97 3.73
CA SER A 81 -14.64 8.53 3.67
C SER A 81 -14.45 8.06 2.23
N VAL A 82 -13.41 7.26 1.99
CA VAL A 82 -13.23 6.55 0.72
C VAL A 82 -13.35 5.04 0.96
N THR A 83 -14.14 4.34 0.15
CA THR A 83 -14.26 2.89 0.23
C THR A 83 -13.37 2.24 -0.82
N ILE A 84 -12.44 1.38 -0.39
CA ILE A 84 -11.50 0.65 -1.25
C ILE A 84 -11.63 -0.83 -0.92
N TYR A 85 -12.00 -1.64 -1.93
CA TYR A 85 -12.29 -3.07 -1.77
C TYR A 85 -13.23 -3.42 -0.60
N GLY A 86 -14.24 -2.58 -0.37
CA GLY A 86 -15.22 -2.78 0.72
C GLY A 86 -14.77 -2.32 2.10
N THR A 87 -13.53 -1.85 2.26
CA THR A 87 -13.04 -1.21 3.49
C THR A 87 -13.17 0.30 3.37
N ALA A 88 -13.89 0.92 4.31
CA ALA A 88 -13.95 2.38 4.41
C ALA A 88 -12.71 2.93 5.13
N TYR A 89 -12.02 3.85 4.48
CA TYR A 89 -10.92 4.61 5.04
C TYR A 89 -11.35 6.04 5.27
N GLN A 90 -11.04 6.57 6.45
CA GLN A 90 -11.22 7.98 6.73
C GLN A 90 -10.07 8.76 6.10
N ARG A 91 -10.41 9.70 5.23
CA ARG A 91 -9.51 10.66 4.61
C ARG A 91 -9.66 11.99 5.31
N THR A 92 -8.54 12.56 5.69
CA THR A 92 -8.46 13.78 6.49
C THR A 92 -7.76 14.84 5.67
N VAL A 93 -8.41 15.98 5.45
CA VAL A 93 -7.85 17.14 4.78
C VAL A 93 -7.65 18.24 5.82
N THR A 94 -6.42 18.73 5.90
CA THR A 94 -6.04 19.86 6.74
C THR A 94 -5.50 20.96 5.85
N VAL A 95 -6.00 22.17 6.04
CA VAL A 95 -5.57 23.35 5.28
C VAL A 95 -5.06 24.40 6.26
N THR A 96 -3.80 24.77 6.11
CA THR A 96 -3.15 25.80 6.93
C THR A 96 -2.59 26.91 6.06
N LEU A 97 -2.47 28.11 6.63
CA LEU A 97 -1.79 29.23 5.99
C LEU A 97 -0.27 29.00 6.03
N ALA A 98 0.41 29.28 4.92
CA ALA A 98 1.84 29.16 4.78
C ALA A 98 2.43 30.38 4.04
N ASP A 99 3.65 30.74 4.39
CA ASP A 99 4.54 31.66 3.68
C ASP A 99 5.52 30.89 2.78
N GLY A 100 6.40 31.60 2.08
CA GLY A 100 7.38 31.01 1.16
C GLY A 100 8.42 30.09 1.82
N ASP A 101 8.58 30.18 3.15
CA ASP A 101 9.44 29.34 3.99
C ASP A 101 8.67 28.26 4.78
N GLY A 102 7.34 28.28 4.76
CA GLY A 102 6.48 27.20 5.23
C GLY A 102 6.11 27.21 6.73
N ASN A 103 6.29 28.35 7.41
CA ASN A 103 6.01 28.57 8.84
C ASN A 103 5.04 29.77 9.01
N GLY A 104 3.78 29.59 8.63
CA GLY A 104 2.84 30.72 8.56
C GLY A 104 2.61 31.49 9.87
N ALA A 105 2.37 32.80 9.74
CA ALA A 105 1.18 33.50 10.28
C ALA A 105 1.15 35.00 9.91
N ALA A 106 2.30 35.66 9.72
CA ALA A 106 2.34 37.11 9.54
C ALA A 106 2.02 37.56 8.10
N ASP A 107 2.51 36.84 7.08
CA ASP A 107 2.39 37.22 5.66
C ASP A 107 2.07 36.01 4.76
N ALA A 108 1.12 35.17 5.18
CA ALA A 108 0.82 33.93 4.46
C ALA A 108 0.33 34.17 3.02
N THR A 109 1.17 33.83 2.05
CA THR A 109 0.88 33.96 0.62
C THR A 109 0.36 32.66 0.01
N PHE A 110 0.42 31.54 0.75
CA PHE A 110 0.05 30.21 0.28
C PHE A 110 -0.91 29.53 1.26
N LYS A 111 -1.65 28.55 0.74
CA LYS A 111 -2.39 27.57 1.54
C LYS A 111 -1.71 26.23 1.41
N ARG A 112 -1.21 25.69 2.52
CA ARG A 112 -0.71 24.32 2.62
C ARG A 112 -1.91 23.40 2.82
N VAL A 113 -2.05 22.42 1.94
CA VAL A 113 -3.08 21.40 2.00
C VAL A 113 -2.39 20.06 2.24
N ASN A 114 -2.70 19.42 3.35
CA ASN A 114 -2.25 18.07 3.66
C ASN A 114 -3.47 17.13 3.69
N ILE A 115 -3.39 16.06 2.90
CA ILE A 115 -4.41 15.03 2.77
C ILE A 115 -3.82 13.72 3.26
N SER A 116 -4.41 13.11 4.27
CA SER A 116 -3.99 11.81 4.80
C SER A 116 -5.10 10.78 4.73
N CYS A 117 -4.73 9.53 4.47
CA CYS A 117 -5.65 8.39 4.41
C CYS A 117 -4.88 7.08 4.56
N GLY A 118 -5.32 6.19 5.45
CA GLY A 118 -4.77 4.83 5.56
C GLY A 118 -3.26 4.77 5.88
N GLY A 119 -2.73 5.76 6.61
CA GLY A 119 -1.30 5.84 6.96
C GLY A 119 -0.42 6.52 5.90
N MET A 120 -0.99 6.96 4.77
CA MET A 120 -0.30 7.76 3.76
C MET A 120 -0.74 9.21 3.84
N SER A 121 0.14 10.12 3.44
CA SER A 121 -0.15 11.55 3.36
C SER A 121 0.49 12.19 2.13
N VAL A 122 -0.24 13.11 1.50
CA VAL A 122 0.26 13.95 0.41
C VAL A 122 0.05 15.40 0.81
N GLU A 123 1.08 16.21 0.59
CA GLU A 123 1.05 17.64 0.85
C GLU A 123 1.19 18.44 -0.44
N THR A 124 0.49 19.57 -0.51
CA THR A 124 0.65 20.53 -1.60
C THR A 124 0.49 21.96 -1.12
N LEU A 125 1.08 22.89 -1.88
CA LEU A 125 0.91 24.33 -1.70
C LEU A 125 0.03 24.88 -2.82
N ILE A 126 -0.90 25.75 -2.45
CA ILE A 126 -1.78 26.48 -3.38
C ILE A 126 -1.47 27.96 -3.22
N SER A 127 -1.18 28.64 -4.33
CA SER A 127 -1.01 30.09 -4.39
C SER A 127 -2.31 30.77 -4.84
N PRO A 128 -2.51 32.06 -4.51
CA PRO A 128 -3.59 32.88 -5.05
C PRO A 128 -3.55 32.99 -6.58
#